data_AF-A0A7J6CG70-F1
#
_entry.id   AF-A0A7J6CG70-F1
#
_cell.length_a   1.000
_cell.length_b   1.000
_cell.length_c   1.000
_cell.angle_alpha   90.00
_cell.angle_beta   90.00
_cell.angle_gamma   90.00
#
_symmetry.space_group_name_H-M   'P 1'
#
loop_
_entity.id
_entity.type
_entity.pdbx_description
1 polymer ?
#
loop_
_entity_poly.entity_id
_entity_poly.type
_entity_poly.pdbx_seq_one_letter_code
_entity_poly.pdbx_strand_id
1 'polypeptide(L)'
;MWQPSEGPPLKRMNALMDMYGGPSFTVLGFSCNQFGLQAPEENHETLNVLQYVRPGRGFLPKFPIFSRIEVNGSDEHPLYAYLKEALPFVNPVIGDIRKLYWSPIKANDIRWNFEKFLIAADGVPYKRYDPHCPFEEVERDVATLLQGRHLS
;
A
#
# COMPACT_ATOMS: atom_id res chain seq x y z
N MET A 1 -12.19 -9.94 3.32
CA MET A 1 -11.68 -11.21 3.86
C MET A 1 -10.57 -11.65 2.92
N TRP A 2 -9.35 -11.88 3.41
CA TRP A 2 -8.20 -12.25 2.57
C TRP A 2 -8.41 -13.61 1.92
N GLN A 3 -7.95 -13.82 0.70
CA GLN A 3 -7.92 -15.16 0.11
C GLN A 3 -6.95 -16.04 0.93
N PRO A 4 -7.38 -17.19 1.46
CA PRO A 4 -6.55 -18.00 2.35
C PRO A 4 -5.21 -18.48 1.75
N SER A 5 -5.14 -18.60 0.42
CA SER A 5 -3.95 -19.05 -0.32
C SER A 5 -2.81 -18.04 -0.37
N GLU A 6 -3.10 -16.75 -0.18
CA GLU A 6 -2.13 -15.67 -0.42
C GLU A 6 -1.52 -15.09 0.87
N GLY A 7 -2.05 -15.44 2.05
CA GLY A 7 -1.59 -14.89 3.32
C GLY A 7 -1.87 -13.38 3.49
N PRO A 8 -1.63 -12.80 4.68
CA PRO A 8 -1.87 -11.38 4.91
C PRO A 8 -0.93 -10.49 4.07
N PRO A 9 -1.41 -9.40 3.44
CA PRO A 9 -0.59 -8.55 2.57
C PRO A 9 0.72 -8.08 3.20
N LEU A 10 0.70 -7.73 4.50
CA LEU A 10 1.89 -7.29 5.23
C LEU A 10 2.99 -8.36 5.29
N LYS A 11 2.62 -9.65 5.35
CA LYS A 11 3.61 -10.74 5.30
C LYS A 11 4.24 -10.86 3.93
N ARG A 12 3.48 -10.61 2.86
CA ARG A 12 4.01 -10.58 1.49
C ARG A 12 4.94 -9.40 1.26
N MET A 13 4.61 -8.22 1.81
CA MET A 13 5.52 -7.07 1.79
C MET A 13 6.83 -7.35 2.54
N ASN A 14 6.78 -8.06 3.68
CA ASN A 14 8.01 -8.52 4.34
C ASN A 14 8.81 -9.49 3.46
N ALA A 15 8.15 -10.43 2.77
CA ALA A 15 8.85 -11.34 1.86
C ALA A 15 9.51 -10.59 0.69
N LEU A 16 8.88 -9.54 0.17
CA LEU A 16 9.48 -8.68 -0.86
C LEU A 16 10.70 -7.91 -0.34
N MET A 17 10.64 -7.43 0.92
CA MET A 17 11.81 -6.84 1.58
C MET A 17 12.92 -7.86 1.84
N ASP A 18 12.59 -9.13 2.08
CA ASP A 18 13.59 -10.20 2.21
C ASP A 18 14.31 -10.51 0.89
N MET A 19 13.60 -10.42 -0.23
CA MET A 19 14.15 -10.71 -1.55
C MET A 19 14.93 -9.52 -2.15
N TYR A 20 14.42 -8.30 -1.97
CA TYR A 20 14.91 -7.12 -2.71
C TYR A 20 15.24 -5.93 -1.82
N GLY A 21 14.90 -5.96 -0.53
CA GLY A 21 15.10 -4.83 0.38
C GLY A 21 16.56 -4.44 0.50
N GLY A 22 16.83 -3.13 0.59
CA GLY A 22 18.17 -2.61 0.74
C GLY A 22 18.34 -1.24 0.08
N PRO A 23 19.56 -0.89 -0.37
CA PRO A 23 19.84 0.43 -0.97
C PRO A 23 19.04 0.73 -2.25
N SER A 24 18.58 -0.30 -2.96
CA SER A 24 17.94 -0.15 -4.27
C SER A 24 16.42 -0.26 -4.25
N PHE A 25 15.82 -0.75 -3.16
CA PHE A 25 14.38 -0.94 -3.04
C PHE A 25 13.93 -0.93 -1.58
N THR A 26 12.77 -0.31 -1.34
CA THR A 26 12.09 -0.34 -0.05
C THR A 26 10.58 -0.28 -0.25
N VAL A 27 9.84 -0.84 0.70
CA VAL A 27 8.40 -0.65 0.85
C VAL A 27 8.16 0.52 1.80
N LEU A 28 7.14 1.34 1.56
CA LEU A 28 6.69 2.39 2.47
C LEU A 28 5.25 2.10 2.87
N GLY A 29 4.99 1.90 4.16
CA GLY A 29 3.63 1.66 4.67
C GLY A 29 3.01 2.94 5.25
N PHE A 30 1.85 3.34 4.76
CA PHE A 30 1.10 4.49 5.30
C PHE A 30 -0.18 3.99 5.97
N SER A 31 -0.34 4.30 7.26
CA SER A 31 -1.58 4.00 7.98
C SER A 31 -2.70 4.92 7.49
N CYS A 32 -3.90 4.38 7.33
CA CYS A 32 -5.09 5.13 6.90
C CYS A 32 -6.35 4.47 7.44
N ASN A 33 -7.27 5.27 8.00
CA ASN A 33 -8.49 4.75 8.63
C ASN A 33 -9.76 4.96 7.77
N GLN A 34 -9.63 5.47 6.55
CA GLN A 34 -10.76 5.84 5.68
C GLN A 34 -11.60 4.66 5.17
N PHE A 35 -11.07 3.44 5.25
CA PHE A 35 -11.66 2.24 4.65
C PHE A 35 -12.22 1.32 5.74
N GLY A 36 -13.52 1.44 6.01
CA GLY A 36 -14.21 0.62 7.00
C GLY A 36 -13.67 0.74 8.43
N LEU A 37 -13.00 1.86 8.75
CA LEU A 37 -12.40 2.14 10.06
C LEU A 37 -11.46 1.01 10.56
N GLN A 38 -10.67 0.44 9.66
CA GLN A 38 -9.85 -0.75 9.92
C GLN A 38 -8.50 -0.47 10.60
N ALA A 39 -8.12 0.79 10.77
CA ALA A 39 -6.89 1.23 11.46
C ALA A 39 -7.24 2.32 12.50
N PRO A 40 -8.05 1.99 13.54
CA PRO A 40 -8.51 2.95 14.53
C PRO A 40 -7.44 3.37 15.53
N GLU A 41 -6.31 2.66 15.57
CA GLU A 41 -5.23 2.90 16.51
C GLU A 41 -4.54 4.26 16.31
N GLU A 42 -3.93 4.76 17.39
CA GLU A 42 -3.06 5.93 17.33
C GLU A 42 -1.67 5.56 16.78
N ASN A 43 -0.94 6.55 16.25
CA ASN A 43 0.36 6.31 15.59
C ASN A 43 1.37 5.55 16.46
N HIS A 44 1.37 5.79 17.77
CA HIS A 44 2.29 5.15 18.71
C HIS A 44 1.90 3.70 19.04
N GLU A 45 0.67 3.29 18.71
CA GLU A 45 0.13 1.95 18.96
C GLU A 45 0.30 1.03 17.75
N THR A 46 0.54 1.58 16.55
CA THR A 46 0.56 0.83 15.28
C THR A 46 1.46 -0.40 15.34
N LEU A 47 2.69 -0.27 15.84
CA LEU A 47 3.61 -1.42 15.93
C LEU A 47 3.11 -2.49 16.91
N ASN A 48 2.49 -2.09 18.03
CA ASN A 48 1.91 -3.04 18.98
C ASN A 48 0.72 -3.79 18.37
N VAL A 49 -0.15 -3.09 17.64
CA VAL A 49 -1.28 -3.72 16.93
C VAL A 49 -0.78 -4.74 15.92
N LEU A 50 0.24 -4.39 15.12
CA LEU A 50 0.83 -5.29 14.15
C LEU A 50 1.46 -6.53 14.81
N GLN A 51 2.19 -6.33 15.91
CA GLN A 51 2.92 -7.40 16.60
C GLN A 51 2.03 -8.34 17.39
N TYR A 52 0.99 -7.82 18.07
CA TYR A 52 0.22 -8.57 19.06
C TYR A 52 -1.22 -8.87 18.64
N VAL A 53 -1.81 -8.07 17.73
CA VAL A 53 -3.24 -8.18 17.40
C VAL A 53 -3.44 -8.69 15.97
N ARG A 54 -3.06 -7.90 14.97
CA ARG A 54 -3.26 -8.22 13.54
C ARG A 54 -2.17 -7.57 12.70
N PRO A 55 -1.26 -8.34 12.08
CA PRO A 55 -1.30 -9.80 11.94
C PRO A 55 -1.10 -10.60 13.24
N GLY A 56 -0.50 -9.98 14.25
CA GLY A 56 -0.20 -10.63 15.53
C GLY A 56 0.96 -11.62 15.42
N ARG A 57 1.12 -12.46 16.45
CA ARG A 57 2.12 -13.55 16.52
C ARG A 57 3.56 -13.09 16.34
N GLY A 58 3.89 -11.91 16.89
CA GLY A 58 5.25 -11.37 16.82
C GLY A 58 5.63 -10.82 15.45
N PHE A 59 4.65 -10.52 14.58
CA PHE A 59 4.93 -9.90 13.29
C PHE A 59 5.59 -8.53 13.48
N LEU A 60 6.73 -8.32 12.82
CA LEU A 60 7.42 -7.03 12.75
C LEU A 60 7.58 -6.63 11.28
N PRO A 61 7.19 -5.41 10.87
CA PRO A 61 7.40 -4.96 9.50
C PRO A 61 8.90 -4.77 9.24
N LYS A 62 9.38 -5.23 8.08
CA LYS A 62 10.78 -5.07 7.61
C LYS A 62 10.98 -3.78 6.81
N PHE A 63 10.05 -2.84 6.94
CA PHE A 63 9.95 -1.60 6.19
C PHE A 63 9.34 -0.52 7.07
N PRO A 64 9.60 0.78 6.79
CA PRO A 64 9.04 1.87 7.56
C PRO A 64 7.52 1.92 7.46
N ILE A 65 6.89 2.10 8.62
CA ILE A 65 5.48 2.46 8.74
C ILE A 65 5.42 3.93 9.17
N PHE A 66 4.74 4.75 8.38
CA PHE A 66 4.55 6.17 8.62
C PHE A 66 3.28 6.43 9.43
N SER A 67 3.19 7.64 9.97
CA SER A 67 1.99 8.12 10.68
C SER A 67 0.75 8.03 9.81
N ARG A 68 -0.41 7.95 10.47
CA ARG A 68 -1.73 8.00 9.83
C ARG A 68 -1.86 9.24 8.96
N ILE A 69 -2.34 9.02 7.74
CA ILE A 69 -2.70 10.06 6.78
C ILE A 69 -4.05 9.74 6.14
N GLU A 70 -4.67 10.76 5.58
CA GLU A 70 -5.81 10.61 4.67
C GLU A 70 -5.27 10.44 3.24
N VAL A 71 -5.85 9.53 2.46
CA VAL A 71 -5.41 9.24 1.08
C VAL A 71 -6.45 9.66 0.03
N ASN A 72 -7.66 9.99 0.48
CA ASN A 72 -8.79 10.46 -0.30
C ASN A 72 -9.47 11.68 0.36
N GLY A 73 -10.30 12.38 -0.43
CA GLY A 73 -11.08 13.52 0.05
C GLY A 73 -10.29 14.82 0.09
N SER A 74 -10.88 15.85 0.70
CA SER A 74 -10.31 17.21 0.74
C SER A 74 -9.00 17.30 1.51
N ASP A 75 -8.81 16.42 2.51
CA ASP A 75 -7.63 16.42 3.39
C ASP A 75 -6.58 15.39 2.95
N GLU A 76 -6.69 14.86 1.72
CA GLU A 76 -5.77 13.86 1.20
C GLU A 76 -4.32 14.36 1.18
N HIS A 77 -3.40 13.51 1.60
CA HIS A 77 -1.99 13.85 1.63
C HIS A 77 -1.46 14.15 0.22
N PRO A 78 -0.65 15.21 0.00
CA PRO A 78 -0.18 15.61 -1.33
C PRO A 78 0.49 14.49 -2.14
N LEU A 79 1.22 13.60 -1.47
CA LEU A 79 1.79 12.39 -2.10
C LEU A 79 0.72 11.53 -2.78
N TYR A 80 -0.41 11.27 -2.10
CA TYR A 80 -1.47 10.44 -2.64
C TYR A 80 -2.30 11.19 -3.69
N ALA A 81 -2.46 12.51 -3.58
CA ALA A 81 -3.02 13.32 -4.66
C ALA A 81 -2.19 13.16 -5.95
N TYR A 82 -0.87 13.35 -5.85
CA TYR A 82 0.07 13.18 -6.97
C TYR A 82 0.05 11.75 -7.55
N LEU A 83 0.13 10.73 -6.71
CA LEU A 83 0.16 9.34 -7.15
C LEU A 83 -1.14 8.93 -7.85
N LYS A 84 -2.29 9.36 -7.33
CA LYS A 84 -3.58 9.11 -7.98
C LYS A 84 -3.62 9.81 -9.34
N GLU A 85 -3.27 11.09 -9.42
CA GLU A 85 -3.26 11.84 -10.69
C GLU A 85 -2.34 11.18 -11.74
N ALA A 86 -1.13 10.77 -11.35
CA ALA A 86 -0.17 10.16 -12.25
C ALA A 86 -0.59 8.76 -12.73
N LEU A 87 -1.27 7.98 -11.88
CA LEU A 87 -1.65 6.60 -12.17
C LEU A 87 -3.16 6.40 -11.92
N PRO A 88 -3.98 6.38 -13.00
CA PRO A 88 -5.43 6.25 -12.86
C PRO A 88 -5.83 4.93 -12.21
N PHE A 89 -7.00 4.92 -11.61
CA PHE A 89 -7.57 3.75 -10.95
C PHE A 89 -7.58 2.53 -11.87
N VAL A 90 -7.29 1.36 -11.28
CA VAL A 90 -7.30 0.08 -12.00
C VAL A 90 -8.60 -0.70 -11.83
N ASN A 91 -9.47 -0.24 -10.92
CA ASN A 91 -10.76 -0.85 -10.63
C ASN A 91 -11.90 0.19 -10.76
N PRO A 92 -12.86 0.01 -11.68
CA PRO A 92 -13.94 0.97 -11.89
C PRO A 92 -14.95 1.01 -10.73
N VAL A 93 -14.93 0.02 -9.84
CA VAL A 93 -15.84 -0.07 -8.70
C VAL A 93 -15.16 0.53 -7.46
N ILE A 94 -15.74 1.59 -6.91
CA ILE A 94 -15.21 2.26 -5.71
C ILE A 94 -15.45 1.50 -4.40
N GLY A 95 -16.39 0.55 -4.43
CA GLY A 95 -16.81 -0.25 -3.27
C GLY A 95 -18.10 0.25 -2.64
N ASP A 96 -18.42 -0.30 -1.46
CA ASP A 96 -19.61 0.07 -0.70
C ASP A 96 -19.41 1.46 -0.08
N ILE A 97 -20.07 2.46 -0.67
CA ILE A 97 -20.02 3.88 -0.27
C ILE A 97 -20.28 4.09 1.23
N ARG A 98 -21.06 3.21 1.88
CA ARG A 98 -21.35 3.29 3.33
C ARG A 98 -20.14 2.97 4.22
N LYS A 99 -19.07 2.42 3.63
CA LYS A 99 -17.81 2.06 4.30
C LYS A 99 -16.67 3.02 3.95
N LEU A 100 -16.97 4.09 3.22
CA LEU A 100 -16.01 5.08 2.75
C LEU A 100 -16.18 6.35 3.59
N TYR A 101 -15.13 6.74 4.30
CA TYR A 101 -15.17 7.84 5.27
C TYR A 101 -14.37 9.05 4.78
N TRP A 102 -14.75 9.60 3.62
CA TRP A 102 -14.16 10.82 3.06
C TRP A 102 -15.14 11.56 2.14
N SER A 103 -14.82 12.82 1.82
CA SER A 103 -15.54 13.64 0.85
C SER A 103 -14.58 14.69 0.25
N PRO A 104 -14.75 15.09 -1.03
CA PRO A 104 -15.65 14.49 -2.02
C PRO A 104 -15.13 13.13 -2.49
N ILE A 105 -16.03 12.31 -3.00
CA ILE A 105 -15.67 11.05 -3.67
C ILE A 105 -15.31 11.37 -5.12
N LYS A 106 -14.11 10.97 -5.54
CA LYS A 106 -13.57 11.17 -6.90
C LYS A 106 -13.43 9.82 -7.60
N ALA A 107 -13.57 9.83 -8.93
CA ALA A 107 -13.38 8.63 -9.75
C ALA A 107 -12.02 7.97 -9.51
N ASN A 108 -10.98 8.73 -9.17
CA ASN A 108 -9.63 8.22 -9.06
C ASN A 108 -9.18 7.81 -7.65
N ASP A 109 -10.07 7.87 -6.67
CA ASP A 109 -9.78 7.58 -5.27
C ASP A 109 -9.15 6.19 -5.04
N ILE A 110 -8.36 6.06 -3.98
CA ILE A 110 -7.94 4.76 -3.47
C ILE A 110 -9.20 3.96 -3.11
N ARG A 111 -9.26 2.70 -3.53
CA ARG A 111 -10.43 1.83 -3.47
C ARG A 111 -10.57 1.15 -2.13
N TRP A 112 -9.47 0.67 -1.59
CA TRP A 112 -9.46 -0.04 -0.32
C TRP A 112 -8.05 -0.09 0.27
N ASN A 113 -7.95 -0.64 1.49
CA ASN A 113 -6.69 -0.97 2.13
C ASN A 113 -5.82 -1.84 1.19
N PHE A 114 -4.51 -1.59 1.19
CA PHE A 114 -3.49 -2.33 0.45
C PHE A 114 -3.51 -2.16 -1.08
N GLU A 115 -4.09 -1.09 -1.59
CA GLU A 115 -3.74 -0.60 -2.93
C GLU A 115 -2.26 -0.16 -2.96
N LYS A 116 -1.57 -0.39 -4.08
CA LYS A 116 -0.10 -0.28 -4.14
C LYS A 116 0.30 0.61 -5.30
N PHE A 117 1.36 1.38 -5.11
CA PHE A 117 2.04 2.14 -6.16
C PHE A 117 3.49 1.66 -6.21
N LEU A 118 3.98 1.35 -7.40
CA LEU A 118 5.40 1.14 -7.66
C LEU A 118 5.96 2.41 -8.27
N ILE A 119 7.05 2.90 -7.69
CA ILE A 119 7.75 4.11 -8.09
C ILE A 119 9.15 3.68 -8.52
N ALA A 120 9.59 4.17 -9.69
CA ALA A 120 10.93 3.89 -10.21
C ALA A 120 12.00 4.68 -9.43
N ALA A 121 13.27 4.30 -9.60
CA ALA A 121 14.39 4.88 -8.86
C ALA A 121 14.62 6.38 -9.15
N ASP A 122 14.11 6.88 -10.27
CA ASP A 122 14.10 8.30 -10.65
C ASP A 122 12.94 9.10 -10.03
N GLY A 123 12.09 8.43 -9.24
CA GLY A 123 10.93 9.03 -8.58
C GLY A 123 9.67 9.04 -9.44
N VAL A 124 9.71 8.52 -10.68
CA VAL A 124 8.54 8.51 -11.57
C VAL A 124 7.59 7.36 -11.18
N PRO A 125 6.27 7.63 -10.99
CA PRO A 125 5.29 6.57 -10.76
C PRO A 125 5.24 5.60 -11.95
N TYR A 126 5.47 4.32 -11.68
CA TYR A 126 5.54 3.27 -12.71
C TYR A 126 4.19 2.57 -12.90
N LYS A 127 3.58 2.10 -11.81
CA LYS A 127 2.33 1.31 -11.89
C LYS A 127 1.54 1.33 -10.59
N ARG A 128 0.21 1.26 -10.71
CA ARG A 128 -0.76 1.16 -9.62
C ARG A 128 -1.41 -0.22 -9.63
N TYR A 129 -1.62 -0.81 -8.47
CA TYR A 129 -2.12 -2.18 -8.32
C TYR A 129 -3.30 -2.24 -7.39
N ASP A 130 -4.35 -2.96 -7.80
CA ASP A 130 -5.53 -3.24 -6.99
C ASP A 130 -5.12 -3.97 -5.69
N PRO A 131 -5.85 -3.77 -4.58
CA PRO A 131 -5.67 -4.53 -3.35
C PRO A 131 -5.53 -6.05 -3.55
N HIS A 132 -6.27 -6.62 -4.49
CA HIS A 132 -6.34 -8.04 -4.83
C HIS A 132 -5.44 -8.46 -6.01
N CYS A 133 -4.61 -7.55 -6.53
CA CYS A 133 -3.62 -7.92 -7.53
C CYS A 133 -2.70 -9.03 -6.98
N PRO A 134 -2.48 -10.13 -7.74
CA PRO A 134 -1.56 -11.19 -7.37
C PRO A 134 -0.18 -10.63 -7.03
N PHE A 135 0.41 -11.10 -5.93
CA PHE A 135 1.67 -10.54 -5.45
C PHE A 135 2.83 -10.82 -6.40
N GLU A 136 2.75 -11.92 -7.15
CA GLU A 136 3.70 -12.34 -8.18
C GLU A 136 3.81 -11.30 -9.31
N GLU A 137 2.72 -10.58 -9.62
CA GLU A 137 2.75 -9.50 -10.60
C GLU A 137 3.54 -8.29 -10.08
N VAL A 138 3.36 -7.95 -8.79
CA VAL A 138 4.11 -6.87 -8.14
C VAL A 138 5.60 -7.24 -8.07
N GLU A 139 5.90 -8.47 -7.67
CA GLU A 139 7.27 -8.99 -7.59
C GLU A 139 7.99 -8.93 -8.94
N ARG A 140 7.34 -9.39 -10.02
CA ARG A 140 7.90 -9.38 -11.37
C ARG A 140 8.24 -7.96 -11.84
N ASP A 141 7.37 -7.00 -11.56
CA ASP A 141 7.58 -5.61 -11.96
C ASP A 141 8.73 -4.98 -11.14
N VAL A 142 8.82 -5.28 -9.83
CA VAL A 142 9.96 -4.88 -8.98
C VAL A 142 11.28 -5.45 -9.51
N ALA A 143 11.32 -6.76 -9.80
CA ALA A 143 12.52 -7.41 -10.34
C ALA A 143 12.96 -6.79 -11.67
N THR A 144 12.00 -6.45 -12.54
CA THR A 144 12.25 -5.81 -13.83
C THR A 144 12.92 -4.44 -13.68
N LEU A 145 12.39 -3.59 -12.79
CA LEU A 145 12.97 -2.26 -12.54
C LEU A 145 14.37 -2.33 -11.90
N LEU A 146 14.62 -3.34 -11.05
CA LEU A 146 15.93 -3.55 -10.45
C LEU A 146 16.96 -4.07 -11.46
N GLN A 147 16.56 -4.96 -12.37
CA GLN A 147 17.45 -5.47 -13.42
C GLN A 147 17.79 -4.41 -14.48
N GLY A 148 16.82 -3.57 -14.88
CA GLY A 148 17.05 -2.47 -15.81
C GLY A 148 18.13 -1.49 -15.35
N ARG A 149 18.35 -1.41 -14.03
CA ARG A 149 19.37 -0.57 -13.38
C ARG A 149 20.80 -1.09 -13.52
N HIS A 150 20.98 -2.38 -13.82
CA HIS A 150 22.31 -2.96 -14.07
C HIS A 150 22.82 -2.74 -15.50
N LEU A 151 21.93 -2.32 -16.40
CA LEU A 151 22.23 -2.14 -17.84
C LEU A 151 22.43 -0.67 -18.24
N SER A 152 22.27 0.27 -17.30
CA SER A 152 22.52 1.71 -17.44
C SER A 152 23.78 2.13 -16.71
#